data_AF-A0A8K0G9T2-F1
#
_entry.id   AF-A0A8K0G9T2-F1
#
_cell.length_a   1.000
_cell.length_b   1.000
_cell.length_c   1.000
_cell.angle_alpha   90.00
_cell.angle_beta   90.00
_cell.angle_gamma   90.00
#
_symmetry.space_group_name_H-M   'P 1'
#
loop_
_entity.id
_entity.type
_entity.pdbx_description
1 polymer ?
#
loop_
_entity_poly.entity_id
_entity_poly.type
_entity_poly.pdbx_seq_one_letter_code
_entity_poly.pdbx_strand_id
1 'polypeptide(L)'
;MLRGEKYKKKYFAEDLKNTLDAFRSGMPLRKAARRFGVPRATSQFRLSGNFTKAEHRPPVLYKLPTKADWLVIPEPCKQYPPTLYPLGDAPLNNMKDGASSTLPKIIEETTLSSNAYDGILVVVPPTKPLKAASKLESVITSALRYDPSLETEIAVLPLPDLPAGRLVYAPTGPLDPDYDDVRSLQETAAKGLKRALKAGIRKLLVVLEEYSNFENSELVTLLGILEALYTPIQAREVNPSKAAKLDHLGVYTNNENKTKQVTRLAKAIEYGRFIARDIGGADPERMTPINVQNYVEEIFSKTNIKISVIDDPNVFAKEYPLFEAVNRAASVVDRHRGRIIYLEYDPPAEVKETLLLVGKGVTYDTGGADIKAGGVMSSMCRDKCGAAAVAGFLQIVNELQPKHTKVIGAMSLVRNSVGSNCYVADEIIMSRSKATVRVGNTDAEGRMVMADVLCR
;
A
#
# COMPACT_ATOMS: atom_id res chain seq x y z
N MET A 1 18.18 27.49 -23.72
CA MET A 1 18.35 28.96 -23.80
C MET A 1 17.92 29.62 -22.49
N LEU A 2 18.88 30.15 -21.76
CA LEU A 2 18.80 30.76 -20.42
C LEU A 2 18.19 32.18 -20.42
N ARG A 3 16.93 32.33 -20.88
CA ARG A 3 16.17 33.60 -20.82
C ARG A 3 14.74 33.50 -20.25
N GLY A 4 14.37 32.36 -19.64
CA GLY A 4 13.01 32.12 -19.13
C GLY A 4 12.79 32.31 -17.62
N GLU A 5 13.82 32.27 -16.79
CA GLU A 5 13.63 32.19 -15.32
C GLU A 5 13.43 33.53 -14.62
N LYS A 6 13.96 34.64 -15.17
CA LYS A 6 13.73 35.99 -14.61
C LYS A 6 12.36 36.58 -14.97
N TYR A 7 11.64 35.99 -15.92
CA TYR A 7 10.29 36.45 -16.31
C TYR A 7 9.19 35.89 -15.38
N LYS A 8 9.32 34.69 -14.81
CA LYS A 8 8.22 34.06 -14.04
C LYS A 8 8.00 34.60 -12.61
N LYS A 9 9.02 35.17 -11.95
CA LYS A 9 8.87 35.63 -10.54
C LYS A 9 8.15 36.97 -10.38
N LYS A 10 8.22 37.87 -11.36
CA LYS A 10 7.65 39.24 -11.21
C LYS A 10 6.13 39.25 -11.39
N TYR A 11 5.61 38.48 -12.34
CA TYR A 11 4.17 38.43 -12.64
C TYR A 11 3.39 37.56 -11.63
N PHE A 12 4.00 36.49 -11.11
CA PHE A 12 3.31 35.58 -10.19
C PHE A 12 2.86 36.23 -8.88
N ALA A 13 3.66 37.15 -8.31
CA ALA A 13 3.28 37.87 -7.09
C ALA A 13 2.11 38.84 -7.33
N GLU A 14 2.06 39.43 -8.52
CA GLU A 14 1.00 40.36 -8.93
C GLU A 14 -0.30 39.60 -9.25
N ASP A 15 -0.20 38.46 -9.92
CA ASP A 15 -1.32 37.55 -10.19
C ASP A 15 -1.92 36.96 -8.91
N LEU A 16 -1.08 36.65 -7.91
CA LEU A 16 -1.52 36.19 -6.59
C LEU A 16 -2.24 37.30 -5.82
N LYS A 17 -1.71 38.53 -5.87
CA LYS A 17 -2.35 39.70 -5.27
C LYS A 17 -3.72 39.98 -5.90
N ASN A 18 -3.79 39.99 -7.23
CA ASN A 18 -5.03 40.20 -7.98
C ASN A 18 -6.07 39.10 -7.71
N THR A 19 -5.61 37.85 -7.55
CA THR A 19 -6.47 36.73 -7.14
C THR A 19 -7.08 36.93 -5.75
N LEU A 20 -6.27 37.39 -4.78
CA LEU A 20 -6.71 37.62 -3.41
C LEU A 20 -7.66 38.83 -3.31
N ASP A 21 -7.41 39.89 -4.07
CA ASP A 21 -8.28 41.07 -4.10
C ASP A 21 -9.63 40.78 -4.78
N ALA A 22 -9.63 39.95 -5.84
CA ALA A 22 -10.87 39.44 -6.44
C ALA A 22 -11.65 38.52 -5.48
N PHE A 23 -10.96 37.72 -4.67
CA PHE A 23 -11.60 36.91 -3.63
C PHE A 23 -12.23 37.78 -2.54
N ARG A 24 -11.51 38.81 -2.07
CA ARG A 24 -12.01 39.77 -1.05
C ARG A 24 -13.21 40.59 -1.52
N SER A 25 -13.36 40.79 -2.83
CA SER A 25 -14.52 41.44 -3.45
C SER A 25 -15.69 40.50 -3.73
N GLY A 26 -15.65 39.25 -3.24
CA GLY A 26 -16.75 38.29 -3.28
C GLY A 26 -16.70 37.28 -4.43
N MET A 27 -15.64 37.27 -5.25
CA MET A 27 -15.47 36.24 -6.29
C MET A 27 -15.02 34.91 -5.66
N PRO A 28 -15.61 33.75 -6.01
CA PRO A 28 -15.13 32.46 -5.52
C PRO A 28 -13.66 32.24 -5.88
N LEU A 29 -12.84 31.79 -4.91
CA LEU A 29 -11.38 31.69 -5.04
C LEU A 29 -10.94 30.88 -6.27
N ARG A 30 -11.69 29.82 -6.62
CA ARG A 30 -11.43 29.01 -7.82
C ARG A 30 -11.59 29.79 -9.12
N LYS A 31 -12.58 30.68 -9.18
CA LYS A 31 -12.85 31.53 -10.35
C LYS A 31 -11.82 32.66 -10.45
N ALA A 32 -11.43 33.23 -9.31
CA ALA A 32 -10.36 34.23 -9.22
C ALA A 32 -9.00 33.65 -9.67
N ALA A 33 -8.59 32.49 -9.14
CA ALA A 33 -7.31 31.86 -9.48
C ALA A 33 -7.22 31.48 -10.97
N ARG A 34 -8.32 30.99 -11.56
CA ARG A 34 -8.39 30.69 -13.00
C ARG A 34 -8.33 31.95 -13.86
N ARG A 35 -8.94 33.06 -13.41
CA ARG A 35 -8.95 34.34 -14.12
C ARG A 35 -7.56 34.97 -14.22
N PHE A 36 -6.74 34.83 -13.18
CA PHE A 36 -5.39 35.42 -13.12
C PHE A 36 -4.26 34.39 -13.26
N GLY A 37 -4.55 33.19 -13.79
CA GLY A 37 -3.52 32.22 -14.17
C GLY A 37 -2.72 31.60 -13.01
N VAL A 38 -3.24 31.62 -11.77
CA VAL A 38 -2.57 31.03 -10.60
C VAL A 38 -2.84 29.51 -10.56
N PRO A 39 -1.82 28.64 -10.71
CA PRO A 39 -1.99 27.18 -10.70
C PRO A 39 -2.51 26.67 -9.35
N ARG A 40 -3.18 25.51 -9.34
CA ARG A 40 -3.59 24.84 -8.10
C ARG A 40 -2.37 24.57 -7.23
N ALA A 41 -2.38 25.08 -5.99
CA ALA A 41 -1.42 24.67 -4.97
C ALA A 41 -1.78 23.26 -4.46
N THR A 42 -1.19 22.23 -5.06
CA THR A 42 -1.06 20.92 -4.41
C THR A 42 0.14 21.00 -3.48
N SER A 43 -0.12 21.26 -2.19
CA SER A 43 0.78 21.04 -1.04
C SER A 43 2.29 21.00 -1.31
N GLN A 44 2.96 22.16 -1.24
CA GLN A 44 4.29 22.41 -0.63
C GLN A 44 4.87 23.72 -1.19
N PHE A 45 4.70 24.82 -0.46
CA PHE A 45 5.62 25.95 -0.50
C PHE A 45 5.78 26.48 0.93
N ARG A 46 6.87 26.09 1.60
CA ARG A 46 7.33 26.74 2.84
C ARG A 46 8.00 28.06 2.43
N LEU A 47 7.37 29.18 2.75
CA LEU A 47 8.07 30.46 2.82
C LEU A 47 8.85 30.46 4.14
N SER A 48 10.16 30.23 4.07
CA SER A 48 11.08 30.51 5.16
C SER A 48 11.23 32.02 5.31
N GLY A 49 10.52 32.58 6.29
CA GLY A 49 10.67 33.98 6.68
C GLY A 49 10.78 34.06 8.20
N ASN A 50 11.99 34.37 8.69
CA ASN A 50 12.23 34.77 10.07
C ASN A 50 11.40 36.01 10.39
N PHE A 51 10.42 35.89 11.28
CA PHE A 51 9.82 37.03 11.97
C PHE A 51 9.92 36.81 13.47
N THR A 52 10.90 37.48 14.06
CA THR A 52 11.05 37.67 15.50
C THR A 52 10.06 38.71 16.03
N LYS A 53 9.64 38.50 17.29
CA LYS A 53 8.96 39.40 18.25
C LYS A 53 7.42 39.40 18.32
N ALA A 54 6.97 38.71 19.37
CA ALA A 54 5.95 39.03 20.38
C ALA A 54 4.95 40.17 20.12
N GLU A 55 3.66 39.86 20.33
CA GLU A 55 2.81 40.54 21.30
C GLU A 55 1.54 39.72 21.61
N HIS A 56 1.15 39.66 22.88
CA HIS A 56 -0.02 38.98 23.42
C HIS A 56 -1.34 39.64 22.97
N ARG A 57 -2.29 38.85 22.45
CA ARG A 57 -3.74 39.15 22.53
C ARG A 57 -4.53 37.84 22.73
N PRO A 58 -5.61 37.85 23.52
CA PRO A 58 -6.40 36.64 23.80
C PRO A 58 -7.21 36.22 22.56
N PRO A 59 -7.55 34.93 22.42
CA PRO A 59 -8.33 34.45 21.27
C PRO A 59 -9.77 34.96 21.33
N VAL A 60 -10.18 35.68 20.29
CA VAL A 60 -11.58 36.06 20.06
C VAL A 60 -12.32 34.84 19.48
N LEU A 61 -13.30 34.32 20.22
CA LEU A 61 -14.24 33.29 19.79
C LEU A 61 -15.16 33.84 18.70
N TYR A 62 -15.08 33.32 17.48
CA TYR A 62 -16.10 33.51 16.45
C TYR A 62 -16.93 32.24 16.29
N LYS A 63 -18.25 32.39 16.48
CA LYS A 63 -19.28 31.36 16.30
C LYS A 63 -19.74 31.42 14.83
N LEU A 64 -19.55 30.34 14.07
CA LEU A 64 -20.10 30.20 12.72
C LEU A 64 -21.40 29.37 12.73
N PRO A 65 -22.46 29.76 12.00
CA PRO A 65 -23.69 29.00 11.89
C PRO A 65 -23.66 27.95 10.74
N THR A 66 -23.84 26.69 11.12
CA THR A 66 -24.60 25.57 10.48
C THR A 66 -24.47 25.16 9.00
N LYS A 67 -24.26 23.83 8.82
CA LYS A 67 -24.69 22.85 7.76
C LYS A 67 -24.21 23.10 6.31
N ALA A 68 -23.74 22.16 5.49
CA ALA A 68 -23.39 20.72 5.44
C ALA A 68 -22.35 20.60 4.26
N ASP A 69 -21.45 19.63 4.07
CA ASP A 69 -21.62 18.20 3.82
C ASP A 69 -20.23 17.51 3.80
N TRP A 70 -20.18 16.33 4.41
CA TRP A 70 -19.29 15.18 4.25
C TRP A 70 -17.91 15.35 3.57
N LEU A 71 -16.87 15.37 4.40
CA LEU A 71 -15.50 15.01 4.04
C LEU A 71 -15.32 13.50 4.30
N VAL A 72 -15.00 12.71 3.27
CA VAL A 72 -14.61 11.31 3.42
C VAL A 72 -13.19 11.26 4.02
N ILE A 73 -13.14 11.19 5.34
CA ILE A 73 -11.94 10.79 6.10
C ILE A 73 -11.89 9.25 6.01
N PRO A 74 -10.74 8.62 5.68
CA PRO A 74 -10.63 7.16 5.78
C PRO A 74 -10.99 6.76 7.22
N GLU A 75 -11.96 5.85 7.41
CA GLU A 75 -12.43 5.46 8.75
C GLU A 75 -11.22 5.20 9.67
N PRO A 76 -11.10 5.89 10.83
CA PRO A 76 -10.26 5.37 11.91
C PRO A 76 -10.83 3.99 12.25
N CYS A 77 -9.95 2.99 12.44
CA CYS A 77 -10.30 1.61 12.79
C CYS A 77 -11.61 1.60 13.59
N LYS A 78 -12.68 1.05 13.01
CA LYS A 78 -13.89 0.76 13.77
C LYS A 78 -13.44 0.06 15.05
N GLN A 79 -13.69 0.71 16.17
CA GLN A 79 -13.59 0.08 17.47
C GLN A 79 -14.66 -1.02 17.44
N TYR A 80 -14.22 -2.23 17.12
CA TYR A 80 -15.00 -3.41 17.43
C TYR A 80 -15.27 -3.40 18.94
N PRO A 81 -16.47 -3.79 19.40
CA PRO A 81 -16.76 -3.82 20.82
C PRO A 81 -15.65 -4.60 21.55
N PRO A 82 -15.31 -4.22 22.80
CA PRO A 82 -14.35 -4.96 23.60
C PRO A 82 -15.00 -6.29 24.02
N THR A 83 -15.16 -7.23 23.09
CA THR A 83 -15.17 -8.63 23.45
C THR A 83 -13.76 -8.89 23.97
N LEU A 84 -13.67 -9.02 25.30
CA LEU A 84 -12.61 -9.73 25.99
C LEU A 84 -12.38 -11.03 25.22
N TYR A 85 -11.42 -11.02 24.30
CA TYR A 85 -10.91 -12.26 23.75
C TYR A 85 -10.32 -13.01 24.96
N PRO A 86 -10.68 -14.27 25.20
CA PRO A 86 -9.78 -15.09 25.97
C PRO A 86 -8.45 -15.04 25.21
N LEU A 87 -7.48 -14.34 25.78
CA LEU A 87 -6.06 -14.47 25.45
C LEU A 87 -5.65 -15.87 25.92
N GLY A 88 -6.26 -16.89 25.31
CA GLY A 88 -5.81 -18.25 25.36
C GLY A 88 -4.76 -18.39 24.28
N ASP A 89 -3.75 -19.18 24.58
CA ASP A 89 -2.72 -19.69 23.68
C ASP A 89 -3.36 -20.43 22.50
N ALA A 90 -4.01 -19.70 21.59
CA ALA A 90 -4.39 -20.18 20.28
C ALA A 90 -3.17 -19.90 19.39
N PRO A 91 -2.23 -20.86 19.26
CA PRO A 91 -1.20 -20.72 18.26
C PRO A 91 -1.88 -20.51 16.90
N LEU A 92 -1.20 -19.82 15.99
CA LEU A 92 -1.54 -19.72 14.56
C LEU A 92 -1.64 -21.11 13.85
N ASN A 93 -1.65 -22.22 14.59
CA ASN A 93 -1.57 -23.63 14.16
C ASN A 93 -2.78 -24.16 13.36
N ASN A 94 -3.73 -23.30 12.97
CA ASN A 94 -4.83 -23.68 12.10
C ASN A 94 -4.76 -23.06 10.69
N MET A 95 -3.57 -22.63 10.24
CA MET A 95 -3.28 -22.47 8.80
C MET A 95 -2.67 -23.75 8.20
N LYS A 96 -3.36 -24.88 8.36
CA LYS A 96 -2.86 -26.21 7.88
C LYS A 96 -2.95 -26.41 6.37
N ASP A 97 -3.61 -25.51 5.66
CA ASP A 97 -3.44 -25.34 4.22
C ASP A 97 -2.65 -24.05 4.05
N GLY A 98 -1.35 -24.19 3.75
CA GLY A 98 -0.37 -23.10 3.89
C GLY A 98 -0.88 -21.76 3.37
N ALA A 99 -0.49 -20.67 4.03
CA ALA A 99 -0.79 -19.25 3.81
C ALA A 99 -0.78 -18.68 2.36
N SER A 100 -1.17 -19.43 1.32
CA SER A 100 -0.72 -19.24 -0.06
C SER A 100 -1.78 -18.74 -1.04
N SER A 101 -3.09 -18.80 -0.78
CA SER A 101 -4.02 -18.15 -1.72
C SER A 101 -5.32 -17.62 -1.11
N THR A 102 -5.20 -16.47 -0.45
CA THR A 102 -6.31 -15.52 -0.27
C THR A 102 -6.66 -14.80 -1.57
N LEU A 103 -5.71 -14.73 -2.52
CA LEU A 103 -6.03 -14.38 -3.90
C LEU A 103 -6.87 -15.50 -4.52
N PRO A 104 -7.93 -15.16 -5.28
CA PRO A 104 -8.68 -16.18 -6.01
C PRO A 104 -7.75 -16.93 -6.96
N LYS A 105 -8.18 -18.10 -7.41
CA LYS A 105 -7.48 -18.81 -8.49
C LYS A 105 -7.46 -17.90 -9.73
N ILE A 106 -6.27 -17.45 -10.10
CA ILE A 106 -6.04 -16.61 -11.30
C ILE A 106 -5.72 -17.52 -12.48
N ILE A 107 -6.54 -17.43 -13.52
CA ILE A 107 -6.51 -18.29 -14.70
C ILE A 107 -6.21 -17.43 -15.93
N GLU A 108 -5.25 -17.87 -16.73
CA GLU A 108 -4.96 -17.29 -18.04
C GLU A 108 -6.00 -17.83 -19.02
N GLU A 109 -6.87 -16.95 -19.51
CA GLU A 109 -7.97 -17.33 -20.40
C GLU A 109 -7.61 -17.02 -21.86
N THR A 110 -8.09 -17.85 -22.78
CA THR A 110 -7.80 -17.71 -24.23
C THR A 110 -9.01 -17.21 -25.02
N THR A 111 -10.20 -17.16 -24.40
CA THR A 111 -11.43 -16.76 -25.08
C THR A 111 -12.41 -16.01 -24.18
N LEU A 112 -13.05 -14.99 -24.75
CA LEU A 112 -14.18 -14.27 -24.13
C LEU A 112 -15.45 -15.13 -24.02
N SER A 113 -15.52 -16.25 -24.75
CA SER A 113 -16.69 -17.13 -24.82
C SER A 113 -16.63 -18.30 -23.83
N SER A 114 -15.75 -18.24 -22.82
CA SER A 114 -15.65 -19.25 -21.77
C SER A 114 -16.92 -19.25 -20.90
N ASN A 115 -17.44 -20.45 -20.62
CA ASN A 115 -18.59 -20.66 -19.73
C ASN A 115 -18.21 -20.72 -18.23
N ALA A 116 -16.92 -20.52 -17.91
CA ALA A 116 -16.42 -20.56 -16.55
C ALA A 116 -16.75 -19.32 -15.72
N TYR A 117 -17.20 -18.24 -16.37
CA TYR A 117 -17.39 -16.93 -15.75
C TYR A 117 -18.84 -16.51 -15.75
N ASP A 118 -19.24 -15.75 -14.73
CA ASP A 118 -20.58 -15.21 -14.56
C ASP A 118 -20.61 -13.68 -14.75
N GLY A 119 -19.49 -13.07 -15.13
CA GLY A 119 -19.39 -11.68 -15.55
C GLY A 119 -18.04 -11.35 -16.18
N ILE A 120 -18.04 -10.37 -17.09
CA ILE A 120 -16.84 -9.82 -17.73
C ILE A 120 -16.63 -8.40 -17.23
N LEU A 121 -15.41 -8.02 -16.85
CA LEU A 121 -15.01 -6.63 -16.56
C LEU A 121 -14.07 -6.13 -17.64
N VAL A 122 -14.39 -4.97 -18.20
CA VAL A 122 -13.51 -4.23 -19.11
C VAL A 122 -13.31 -2.81 -18.58
N VAL A 123 -12.05 -2.36 -18.56
CA VAL A 123 -11.65 -1.02 -18.12
C VAL A 123 -11.12 -0.26 -19.33
N VAL A 124 -11.86 0.73 -19.79
CA VAL A 124 -11.51 1.46 -21.03
C VAL A 124 -11.82 2.96 -20.96
N PRO A 125 -11.05 3.83 -21.63
CA PRO A 125 -11.49 5.17 -21.99
C PRO A 125 -12.71 5.10 -22.92
N PRO A 126 -13.67 6.03 -22.77
CA PRO A 126 -14.77 6.15 -23.70
C PRO A 126 -14.24 6.45 -25.11
N THR A 127 -14.96 6.00 -26.14
CA THR A 127 -14.72 6.29 -27.58
C THR A 127 -13.47 5.69 -28.26
N LYS A 128 -12.61 4.95 -27.56
CA LYS A 128 -11.50 4.22 -28.22
C LYS A 128 -11.97 2.86 -28.76
N PRO A 129 -11.56 2.47 -29.98
CA PRO A 129 -11.87 1.16 -30.53
C PRO A 129 -11.23 0.06 -29.68
N LEU A 130 -12.00 -0.99 -29.40
CA LEU A 130 -11.58 -2.10 -28.55
C LEU A 130 -10.82 -3.13 -29.38
N LYS A 131 -9.61 -3.49 -28.95
CA LYS A 131 -8.80 -4.51 -29.62
C LYS A 131 -9.06 -5.89 -29.04
N ALA A 132 -8.92 -6.04 -27.72
CA ALA A 132 -9.14 -7.29 -27.02
C ALA A 132 -10.63 -7.60 -26.83
N ALA A 133 -11.43 -6.57 -26.58
CA ALA A 133 -12.84 -6.59 -26.28
C ALA A 133 -13.72 -6.25 -27.50
N SER A 134 -13.26 -6.51 -28.73
CA SER A 134 -14.03 -6.17 -29.96
C SER A 134 -15.45 -6.77 -29.97
N LYS A 135 -15.64 -7.96 -29.40
CA LYS A 135 -16.97 -8.59 -29.21
C LYS A 135 -17.91 -7.82 -28.27
N LEU A 136 -17.39 -6.91 -27.45
CA LEU A 136 -18.14 -6.11 -26.47
C LEU A 136 -18.52 -4.72 -27.02
N GLU A 137 -17.94 -4.32 -28.15
CA GLU A 137 -18.05 -2.96 -28.69
C GLU A 137 -19.48 -2.61 -29.10
N SER A 138 -20.24 -3.55 -29.66
CA SER A 138 -21.64 -3.36 -30.02
C SER A 138 -22.52 -3.06 -28.80
N VAL A 139 -22.33 -3.80 -27.72
CA VAL A 139 -23.06 -3.63 -26.46
C VAL A 139 -22.73 -2.30 -25.81
N ILE A 140 -21.44 -1.94 -25.73
CA ILE A 140 -20.98 -0.68 -25.14
C ILE A 140 -21.49 0.51 -25.96
N THR A 141 -21.35 0.47 -27.29
CA THR A 141 -21.81 1.54 -28.18
C THR A 141 -23.32 1.71 -28.11
N SER A 142 -24.07 0.61 -28.06
CA SER A 142 -25.52 0.65 -27.88
C SER A 142 -25.89 1.30 -26.54
N ALA A 143 -25.24 0.89 -25.45
CA ALA A 143 -25.51 1.45 -24.12
C ALA A 143 -25.21 2.96 -24.05
N LEU A 144 -24.08 3.42 -24.61
CA LEU A 144 -23.72 4.83 -24.65
C LEU A 144 -24.73 5.70 -25.44
N ARG A 145 -25.41 5.14 -26.44
CA ARG A 145 -26.48 5.85 -27.16
C ARG A 145 -27.71 6.13 -26.29
N TYR A 146 -28.04 5.22 -25.38
CA TYR A 146 -29.17 5.36 -24.48
C TYR A 146 -28.81 6.13 -23.21
N ASP A 147 -27.57 5.99 -22.73
CA ASP A 147 -27.08 6.64 -21.53
C ASP A 147 -25.65 7.21 -21.75
N PRO A 148 -25.55 8.48 -22.16
CA PRO A 148 -24.26 9.16 -22.32
C PRO A 148 -23.47 9.30 -21.02
N SER A 149 -24.09 9.15 -19.84
CA SER A 149 -23.36 9.22 -18.56
C SER A 149 -22.37 8.07 -18.38
N LEU A 150 -22.55 6.98 -19.14
CA LEU A 150 -21.63 5.85 -19.20
C LEU A 150 -20.27 6.22 -19.81
N GLU A 151 -20.05 7.45 -20.29
CA GLU A 151 -18.69 7.92 -20.57
C GLU A 151 -17.81 8.04 -19.32
N THR A 152 -18.44 8.19 -18.15
CA THR A 152 -17.75 8.35 -16.86
C THR A 152 -18.26 7.42 -15.75
N GLU A 153 -19.48 6.92 -15.87
CA GLU A 153 -20.13 6.10 -14.84
C GLU A 153 -20.01 4.59 -15.12
N ILE A 154 -19.75 3.81 -14.07
CA ILE A 154 -19.59 2.35 -14.17
C ILE A 154 -20.95 1.66 -14.14
N ALA A 155 -21.24 0.84 -15.14
CA ALA A 155 -22.50 0.11 -15.25
C ALA A 155 -22.32 -1.41 -15.38
N VAL A 156 -23.42 -2.12 -15.15
CA VAL A 156 -23.55 -3.56 -15.45
C VAL A 156 -24.58 -3.68 -16.56
N LEU A 157 -24.13 -4.16 -17.71
CA LEU A 157 -24.91 -4.27 -18.94
C LEU A 157 -25.24 -5.76 -19.21
N PRO A 158 -26.41 -6.05 -19.81
CA PRO A 158 -26.71 -7.40 -20.27
C PRO A 158 -25.77 -7.78 -21.42
N LEU A 159 -25.29 -9.02 -21.42
CA LEU A 159 -24.37 -9.53 -22.44
C LEU A 159 -24.91 -10.87 -22.98
N PRO A 160 -26.01 -10.86 -23.76
CA PRO A 160 -26.70 -12.07 -24.19
C PRO A 160 -25.85 -12.96 -25.12
N ASP A 161 -24.92 -12.36 -25.86
CA ASP A 161 -24.12 -13.04 -26.88
C ASP A 161 -22.93 -13.82 -26.31
N LEU A 162 -22.63 -13.69 -25.01
CA LEU A 162 -21.54 -14.40 -24.35
C LEU A 162 -22.03 -15.14 -23.10
N PRO A 163 -21.49 -16.34 -22.80
CA PRO A 163 -21.96 -17.17 -21.67
C PRO A 163 -21.92 -16.47 -20.30
N ALA A 164 -21.03 -15.50 -20.12
CA ALA A 164 -20.94 -14.73 -18.89
C ALA A 164 -22.22 -13.93 -18.57
N GLY A 165 -23.04 -13.59 -19.57
CA GLY A 165 -24.36 -12.97 -19.42
C GLY A 165 -24.37 -11.52 -18.89
N ARG A 166 -23.28 -11.05 -18.27
CA ARG A 166 -23.14 -9.72 -17.66
C ARG A 166 -21.81 -9.07 -18.05
N LEU A 167 -21.85 -7.81 -18.46
CA LEU A 167 -20.69 -6.96 -18.70
C LEU A 167 -20.62 -5.85 -17.65
N VAL A 168 -19.54 -5.80 -16.88
CA VAL A 168 -19.17 -4.64 -16.07
C VAL A 168 -18.35 -3.71 -16.95
N TYR A 169 -18.98 -2.64 -17.40
CA TYR A 169 -18.32 -1.60 -18.18
C TYR A 169 -17.79 -0.53 -17.22
N ALA A 170 -16.47 -0.38 -17.15
CA ALA A 170 -15.80 0.56 -16.26
C ALA A 170 -15.04 1.62 -17.07
N PRO A 171 -15.70 2.73 -17.43
CA PRO A 171 -15.07 3.81 -18.18
C PRO A 171 -14.07 4.59 -17.30
N THR A 172 -12.92 4.96 -17.84
CA THR A 172 -11.99 5.87 -17.14
C THR A 172 -12.42 7.33 -17.21
N GLY A 173 -13.40 7.67 -18.05
CA GLY A 173 -13.54 9.01 -18.60
C GLY A 173 -12.49 9.31 -19.68
N PRO A 174 -12.63 10.44 -20.39
CA PRO A 174 -11.62 10.90 -21.34
C PRO A 174 -10.24 10.99 -20.65
N LEU A 175 -9.21 10.43 -21.29
CA LEU A 175 -7.84 10.51 -20.79
C LEU A 175 -7.03 11.49 -21.64
N ASP A 176 -6.46 12.50 -20.99
CA ASP A 176 -5.53 13.47 -21.53
C ASP A 176 -4.09 13.04 -21.20
N PRO A 177 -3.26 12.65 -22.18
CA PRO A 177 -1.89 12.20 -21.93
C PRO A 177 -0.98 13.23 -21.25
N ASP A 178 -1.31 14.52 -21.30
CA ASP A 178 -0.50 15.58 -20.68
C ASP A 178 -0.76 15.72 -19.17
N TYR A 179 -1.92 15.26 -18.69
CA TYR A 179 -2.35 15.44 -17.30
C TYR A 179 -2.71 14.14 -16.57
N ASP A 180 -3.16 13.13 -17.31
CA ASP A 180 -3.55 11.84 -16.78
C ASP A 180 -2.40 10.85 -16.76
N ASP A 181 -2.51 9.89 -15.86
CA ASP A 181 -1.50 8.88 -15.59
C ASP A 181 -2.12 7.48 -15.67
N VAL A 182 -1.29 6.46 -15.89
CA VAL A 182 -1.72 5.05 -15.93
C VAL A 182 -2.52 4.64 -14.67
N ARG A 183 -2.33 5.32 -13.53
CA ARG A 183 -3.14 5.15 -12.30
C ARG A 183 -4.63 5.39 -12.51
N SER A 184 -5.05 6.19 -13.49
CA SER A 184 -6.47 6.36 -13.82
C SER A 184 -7.11 5.03 -14.22
N LEU A 185 -6.37 4.15 -14.90
CA LEU A 185 -6.80 2.78 -15.18
C LEU A 185 -6.87 1.94 -13.91
N GLN A 186 -5.85 2.02 -13.04
CA GLN A 186 -5.81 1.29 -11.76
C GLN A 186 -7.03 1.61 -10.87
N GLU A 187 -7.30 2.90 -10.68
CA GLU A 187 -8.40 3.38 -9.84
C GLU A 187 -9.75 2.96 -10.41
N THR A 188 -9.91 3.07 -11.73
CA THR A 188 -11.12 2.65 -12.44
C THR A 188 -11.31 1.14 -12.35
N ALA A 189 -10.24 0.36 -12.48
CA ALA A 189 -10.29 -1.09 -12.34
C ALA A 189 -10.71 -1.53 -10.94
N ALA A 190 -10.19 -0.88 -9.90
CA ALA A 190 -10.60 -1.11 -8.52
C ALA A 190 -12.08 -0.77 -8.27
N LYS A 191 -12.58 0.33 -8.86
CA LYS A 191 -14.01 0.71 -8.80
C LYS A 191 -14.88 -0.29 -9.59
N GLY A 192 -14.42 -0.73 -10.76
CA GLY A 192 -15.07 -1.74 -11.60
C GLY A 192 -15.24 -3.07 -10.87
N LEU A 193 -14.19 -3.56 -10.21
CA LEU A 193 -14.28 -4.76 -9.38
C LEU A 193 -15.30 -4.59 -8.24
N LYS A 194 -15.28 -3.46 -7.52
CA LYS A 194 -16.27 -3.20 -6.47
C LYS A 194 -17.71 -3.23 -7.00
N ARG A 195 -17.93 -2.67 -8.20
CA ARG A 195 -19.23 -2.70 -8.87
C ARG A 195 -19.63 -4.13 -9.29
N ALA A 196 -18.67 -4.93 -9.76
CA ALA A 196 -18.87 -6.33 -10.11
C ALA A 196 -19.32 -7.16 -8.90
N LEU A 197 -18.59 -7.04 -7.78
CA LEU A 197 -18.94 -7.71 -6.52
C LEU A 197 -20.32 -7.32 -6.02
N LYS A 198 -20.68 -6.02 -6.08
CA LYS A 198 -22.01 -5.53 -5.71
C LYS A 198 -23.13 -6.06 -6.62
N ALA A 199 -22.80 -6.45 -7.85
CA ALA A 199 -23.72 -7.09 -8.78
C ALA A 199 -23.90 -8.60 -8.54
N GLY A 200 -23.22 -9.17 -7.55
CA GLY A 200 -23.23 -10.60 -7.28
C GLY A 200 -22.39 -11.42 -8.26
N ILE A 201 -21.40 -10.82 -8.94
CA ILE A 201 -20.44 -11.55 -9.77
C ILE A 201 -19.39 -12.20 -8.84
N ARG A 202 -19.16 -13.49 -9.03
CA ARG A 202 -18.20 -14.28 -8.22
C ARG A 202 -17.12 -14.96 -9.07
N LYS A 203 -17.36 -15.16 -10.36
CA LYS A 203 -16.45 -15.75 -11.34
C LYS A 203 -16.19 -14.72 -12.43
N LEU A 204 -15.20 -13.87 -12.21
CA LEU A 204 -14.96 -12.70 -13.05
C LEU A 204 -13.92 -13.00 -14.14
N LEU A 205 -14.22 -12.66 -15.39
CA LEU A 205 -13.23 -12.55 -16.47
C LEU A 205 -12.85 -11.07 -16.66
N VAL A 206 -11.57 -10.75 -16.53
CA VAL A 206 -11.05 -9.41 -16.79
C VAL A 206 -10.45 -9.36 -18.19
N VAL A 207 -10.91 -8.40 -18.98
CA VAL A 207 -10.33 -8.09 -20.29
C VAL A 207 -9.37 -6.92 -20.14
N LEU A 208 -8.10 -7.18 -20.42
CA LEU A 208 -7.04 -6.19 -20.37
C LEU A 208 -6.84 -5.61 -21.77
N GLU A 209 -7.15 -4.32 -21.90
CA GLU A 209 -6.95 -3.56 -23.13
C GLU A 209 -5.61 -2.83 -23.12
N GLU A 210 -4.97 -2.79 -24.28
CA GLU A 210 -3.73 -2.06 -24.47
C GLU A 210 -3.99 -0.58 -24.72
N TYR A 211 -3.38 0.27 -23.90
CA TYR A 211 -3.38 1.71 -24.09
C TYR A 211 -2.01 2.19 -24.55
N SER A 212 -1.85 2.41 -25.86
CA SER A 212 -0.58 2.84 -26.46
C SER A 212 0.04 4.10 -25.84
N ASN A 213 -0.77 4.96 -25.22
CA ASN A 213 -0.30 6.19 -24.57
C ASN A 213 0.29 5.92 -23.17
N PHE A 214 -0.01 4.78 -22.56
CA PHE A 214 0.44 4.42 -21.23
C PHE A 214 1.12 3.06 -21.24
N GLU A 215 2.44 3.06 -21.01
CA GLU A 215 3.18 1.81 -20.82
C GLU A 215 2.60 1.02 -19.63
N ASN A 216 2.63 -0.31 -19.72
CA ASN A 216 2.16 -1.23 -18.67
C ASN A 216 0.67 -1.07 -18.28
N SER A 217 -0.16 -0.53 -19.18
CA SER A 217 -1.58 -0.31 -18.94
C SER A 217 -2.34 -1.55 -18.47
N GLU A 218 -2.04 -2.71 -19.04
CA GLU A 218 -2.63 -4.00 -18.70
C GLU A 218 -2.22 -4.46 -17.31
N LEU A 219 -0.93 -4.31 -16.99
CA LEU A 219 -0.38 -4.68 -15.68
C LEU A 219 -1.02 -3.84 -14.58
N VAL A 220 -1.06 -2.52 -14.76
CA VAL A 220 -1.61 -1.59 -13.77
C VAL A 220 -3.11 -1.77 -13.59
N THR A 221 -3.85 -2.05 -14.68
CA THR A 221 -5.27 -2.41 -14.62
C THR A 221 -5.49 -3.67 -13.78
N LEU A 222 -4.72 -4.73 -14.05
CA LEU A 222 -4.81 -5.98 -13.30
C LEU A 222 -4.42 -5.78 -11.83
N LEU A 223 -3.36 -5.02 -11.54
CA LEU A 223 -2.95 -4.68 -10.17
C LEU A 223 -4.01 -3.90 -9.40
N GLY A 224 -4.79 -3.04 -10.06
CA GLY A 224 -5.92 -2.34 -9.43
C GLY A 224 -7.04 -3.27 -9.01
N ILE A 225 -7.31 -4.30 -9.81
CA ILE A 225 -8.31 -5.34 -9.50
C ILE A 225 -7.80 -6.21 -8.35
N LEU A 226 -6.57 -6.70 -8.46
CA LEU A 226 -5.93 -7.54 -7.46
C LEU A 226 -5.83 -6.84 -6.09
N GLU A 227 -5.48 -5.56 -6.07
CA GLU A 227 -5.48 -4.74 -4.86
C GLU A 227 -6.87 -4.67 -4.20
N ALA A 228 -7.92 -4.46 -5.00
CA ALA A 228 -9.27 -4.39 -4.48
C ALA A 228 -9.82 -5.75 -4.02
N LEU A 229 -9.15 -6.87 -4.36
CA LEU A 229 -9.44 -8.20 -3.81
C LEU A 229 -8.86 -8.42 -2.42
N TYR A 230 -7.87 -7.64 -1.97
CA TYR A 230 -7.28 -7.77 -0.65
C TYR A 230 -8.33 -7.68 0.48
N THR A 231 -8.30 -8.66 1.37
CA THR A 231 -9.10 -8.71 2.60
C THR A 231 -8.13 -8.75 3.78
N PRO A 232 -8.16 -7.78 4.72
CA PRO A 232 -7.23 -7.75 5.85
C PRO A 232 -7.25 -9.02 6.69
N ILE A 233 -6.09 -9.44 7.21
CA ILE A 233 -5.95 -10.66 8.03
C ILE A 233 -6.98 -10.74 9.18
N GLN A 234 -7.27 -9.64 9.86
CA GLN A 234 -8.35 -9.53 10.87
C GLN A 234 -9.68 -10.06 10.35
N ALA A 235 -10.08 -9.59 9.17
CA ALA A 235 -11.37 -9.90 8.59
C ALA A 235 -11.42 -11.35 8.11
N ARG A 236 -10.27 -11.88 7.66
CA ARG A 236 -10.13 -13.29 7.26
C ARG A 236 -10.25 -14.22 8.46
N GLU A 237 -9.65 -13.88 9.60
CA GLU A 237 -9.76 -14.66 10.84
C GLU A 237 -11.18 -14.63 11.41
N VAL A 238 -11.82 -13.47 11.43
CA VAL A 238 -13.19 -13.31 11.97
C VAL A 238 -14.22 -14.01 11.09
N ASN A 239 -14.03 -13.99 9.77
CA ASN A 239 -14.94 -14.66 8.85
C ASN A 239 -14.19 -15.35 7.70
N PRO A 240 -13.69 -16.58 7.94
CA PRO A 240 -12.92 -17.32 6.94
C PRO A 240 -13.71 -17.58 5.65
N SER A 241 -15.03 -17.80 5.77
CA SER A 241 -15.92 -18.03 4.61
C SER A 241 -16.01 -16.83 3.66
N LYS A 242 -15.65 -15.63 4.14
CA LYS A 242 -15.65 -14.37 3.36
C LYS A 242 -14.25 -13.83 3.10
N ALA A 243 -13.21 -14.63 3.33
CA ALA A 243 -11.83 -14.22 3.07
C ALA A 243 -11.61 -13.89 1.58
N ALA A 244 -12.10 -14.76 0.70
CA ALA A 244 -12.07 -14.57 -0.75
C ALA A 244 -13.32 -13.80 -1.26
N LYS A 245 -13.08 -12.74 -2.03
CA LYS A 245 -14.16 -11.93 -2.64
C LYS A 245 -14.68 -12.51 -3.96
N LEU A 246 -13.85 -13.26 -4.67
CA LEU A 246 -14.17 -13.99 -5.89
C LEU A 246 -13.81 -15.47 -5.71
N ASP A 247 -14.51 -16.32 -6.46
CA ASP A 247 -14.21 -17.75 -6.53
C ASP A 247 -13.19 -18.01 -7.66
N HIS A 248 -13.30 -17.28 -8.78
CA HIS A 248 -12.40 -17.37 -9.93
C HIS A 248 -12.11 -15.99 -10.52
N LEU A 249 -10.86 -15.78 -10.94
CA LEU A 249 -10.44 -14.61 -11.71
C LEU A 249 -9.76 -15.06 -13.01
N GLY A 250 -10.44 -14.88 -14.14
CA GLY A 250 -9.87 -15.04 -15.47
C GLY A 250 -9.18 -13.75 -15.92
N VAL A 251 -8.06 -13.88 -16.61
CA VAL A 251 -7.34 -12.77 -17.24
C VAL A 251 -7.24 -13.06 -18.72
N TYR A 252 -7.67 -12.10 -19.55
CA TYR A 252 -7.66 -12.23 -21.00
C TYR A 252 -7.11 -10.97 -21.68
N THR A 253 -6.25 -11.17 -22.67
CA THR A 253 -5.87 -10.18 -23.70
C THR A 253 -6.07 -10.83 -25.08
N ASN A 254 -5.95 -10.07 -26.17
CA ASN A 254 -5.92 -10.63 -27.53
C ASN A 254 -4.63 -11.39 -27.89
N ASN A 255 -3.69 -11.55 -26.97
CA ASN A 255 -2.42 -12.24 -27.20
C ASN A 255 -2.09 -13.16 -26.01
N GLU A 256 -2.13 -14.48 -26.23
CA GLU A 256 -1.91 -15.48 -25.18
C GLU A 256 -0.56 -15.31 -24.45
N ASN A 257 0.51 -14.97 -25.17
CA ASN A 257 1.82 -14.76 -24.57
C ASN A 257 1.82 -13.50 -23.69
N LYS A 258 1.14 -12.43 -24.12
CA LYS A 258 0.98 -11.22 -23.31
C LYS A 258 0.15 -11.50 -22.05
N THR A 259 -0.94 -12.26 -22.19
CA THR A 259 -1.77 -12.74 -21.06
C THR A 259 -0.92 -13.48 -20.02
N LYS A 260 -0.07 -14.43 -20.46
CA LYS A 260 0.85 -15.16 -19.58
C LYS A 260 1.83 -14.24 -18.84
N GLN A 261 2.48 -13.35 -19.58
CA GLN A 261 3.49 -12.44 -19.04
C GLN A 261 2.90 -11.48 -18.00
N VAL A 262 1.81 -10.79 -18.34
CA VAL A 262 1.17 -9.82 -17.45
C VAL A 262 0.59 -10.51 -16.21
N THR A 263 -0.03 -11.68 -16.38
CA THR A 263 -0.59 -12.46 -15.28
C THR A 263 0.50 -12.92 -14.32
N ARG A 264 1.61 -13.47 -14.83
CA ARG A 264 2.74 -13.89 -14.00
C ARG A 264 3.31 -12.74 -13.17
N LEU A 265 3.56 -11.59 -13.80
CA LEU A 265 4.14 -10.44 -13.11
C LEU A 265 3.17 -9.83 -12.08
N ALA A 266 1.89 -9.64 -12.45
CA ALA A 266 0.88 -9.09 -11.55
C ALA A 266 0.66 -9.99 -10.33
N LYS A 267 0.63 -11.32 -10.53
CA LYS A 267 0.53 -12.30 -9.44
C LYS A 267 1.70 -12.17 -8.47
N ALA A 268 2.94 -12.17 -8.98
CA ALA A 268 4.13 -12.04 -8.15
C ALA A 268 4.09 -10.77 -7.30
N ILE A 269 3.82 -9.62 -7.93
CA ILE A 269 3.71 -8.33 -7.25
C ILE A 269 2.61 -8.36 -6.18
N GLU A 270 1.42 -8.88 -6.52
CA GLU A 270 0.32 -8.87 -5.57
C GLU A 270 0.56 -9.82 -4.39
N TYR A 271 1.13 -11.01 -4.58
CA TYR A 271 1.51 -11.88 -3.45
C TYR A 271 2.44 -11.15 -2.47
N GLY A 272 3.43 -10.41 -2.99
CA GLY A 272 4.29 -9.56 -2.17
C GLY A 272 3.54 -8.45 -1.45
N ARG A 273 2.64 -7.74 -2.14
CA ARG A 273 1.79 -6.69 -1.53
C ARG A 273 0.86 -7.25 -0.47
N PHE A 274 0.37 -8.47 -0.65
CA PHE A 274 -0.51 -9.15 0.30
C PHE A 274 0.21 -9.39 1.63
N ILE A 275 1.41 -9.97 1.58
CA ILE A 275 2.28 -10.19 2.74
C ILE A 275 2.63 -8.87 3.43
N ALA A 276 3.01 -7.85 2.65
CA ALA A 276 3.35 -6.54 3.19
C ALA A 276 2.15 -5.88 3.90
N ARG A 277 0.94 -6.01 3.35
CA ARG A 277 -0.28 -5.48 3.98
C ARG A 277 -0.71 -6.29 5.21
N ASP A 278 -0.50 -7.60 5.20
CA ASP A 278 -0.81 -8.47 6.34
C ASP A 278 0.10 -8.16 7.53
N ILE A 279 1.41 -8.07 7.30
CA ILE A 279 2.36 -7.69 8.34
C ILE A 279 2.13 -6.23 8.75
N GLY A 280 2.23 -5.28 7.82
CA GLY A 280 2.25 -3.85 8.14
C GLY A 280 0.90 -3.27 8.58
N GLY A 281 -0.21 -3.83 8.09
CA GLY A 281 -1.57 -3.37 8.39
C GLY A 281 -2.19 -4.00 9.63
N ALA A 282 -1.63 -5.10 10.14
CA ALA A 282 -2.15 -5.76 11.32
C ALA A 282 -1.92 -4.97 12.61
N ASP A 283 -2.79 -5.21 13.59
CA ASP A 283 -2.67 -4.60 14.91
C ASP A 283 -1.40 -5.08 15.64
N PRO A 284 -1.00 -4.38 16.71
CA PRO A 284 0.25 -4.65 17.43
C PRO A 284 0.38 -6.05 18.02
N GLU A 285 -0.72 -6.66 18.45
CA GLU A 285 -0.68 -7.97 19.12
C GLU A 285 -0.80 -9.11 18.11
N ARG A 286 -1.50 -8.91 16.98
CA ARG A 286 -1.50 -9.90 15.89
C ARG A 286 -0.14 -10.00 15.22
N MET A 287 0.56 -8.89 15.04
CA MET A 287 1.90 -8.86 14.43
C MET A 287 2.95 -8.28 15.40
N THR A 288 3.13 -8.96 16.53
CA THR A 288 4.31 -8.82 17.39
C THR A 288 5.57 -9.32 16.67
N PRO A 289 6.80 -9.06 17.17
CA PRO A 289 8.01 -9.57 16.53
C PRO A 289 7.99 -11.10 16.35
N ILE A 290 7.50 -11.84 17.35
CA ILE A 290 7.38 -13.30 17.30
C ILE A 290 6.31 -13.75 16.31
N ASN A 291 5.16 -13.07 16.27
CA ASN A 291 4.10 -13.45 15.32
C ASN A 291 4.49 -13.12 13.87
N VAL A 292 5.26 -12.06 13.64
CA VAL A 292 5.84 -11.81 12.31
C VAL A 292 6.85 -12.89 11.94
N GLN A 293 7.68 -13.36 12.88
CA GLN A 293 8.56 -14.51 12.64
C GLN A 293 7.75 -15.74 12.19
N ASN A 294 6.77 -16.16 13.00
CA ASN A 294 5.94 -17.33 12.71
C ASN A 294 5.25 -17.21 11.33
N TYR A 295 4.71 -16.03 11.04
CA TYR A 295 4.04 -15.75 9.76
C TYR A 295 4.98 -15.89 8.55
N VAL A 296 6.18 -15.35 8.66
CA VAL A 296 7.20 -15.39 7.61
C VAL A 296 7.75 -16.82 7.45
N GLU A 297 7.98 -17.54 8.54
CA GLU A 297 8.37 -18.96 8.53
C GLU A 297 7.32 -19.83 7.84
N GLU A 298 6.03 -19.59 8.11
CA GLU A 298 4.95 -20.32 7.47
C GLU A 298 4.91 -20.09 5.95
N ILE A 299 4.94 -18.82 5.53
CA ILE A 299 4.89 -18.45 4.10
C ILE A 299 6.05 -19.07 3.32
N PHE A 300 7.25 -18.97 3.86
CA PHE A 300 8.47 -19.39 3.15
C PHE A 300 8.83 -20.86 3.40
N SER A 301 8.09 -21.60 4.24
CA SER A 301 8.35 -23.00 4.59
C SER A 301 8.51 -23.97 3.40
N LYS A 302 7.87 -23.67 2.26
CA LYS A 302 7.90 -24.47 1.03
C LYS A 302 8.53 -23.74 -0.15
N THR A 303 9.42 -22.78 0.13
CA THR A 303 10.06 -21.93 -0.86
C THR A 303 11.58 -22.11 -0.85
N ASN A 304 12.27 -21.47 -1.80
CA ASN A 304 13.72 -21.43 -1.83
C ASN A 304 14.31 -20.28 -1.00
N ILE A 305 13.49 -19.60 -0.18
CA ILE A 305 13.94 -18.54 0.70
C ILE A 305 14.44 -19.16 2.02
N LYS A 306 15.73 -19.03 2.29
CA LYS A 306 16.33 -19.43 3.56
C LYS A 306 16.03 -18.39 4.63
N ILE A 307 15.59 -18.85 5.80
CA ILE A 307 15.30 -18.01 6.95
C ILE A 307 16.36 -18.24 8.02
N SER A 308 16.88 -17.16 8.59
CA SER A 308 17.67 -17.21 9.83
C SER A 308 17.16 -16.15 10.80
N VAL A 309 17.06 -16.53 12.07
CA VAL A 309 16.49 -15.70 13.13
C VAL A 309 17.52 -15.52 14.23
N ILE A 310 17.67 -14.27 14.69
CA ILE A 310 18.41 -13.92 15.89
C ILE A 310 17.38 -13.48 16.92
N ASP A 311 17.32 -14.18 18.04
CA ASP A 311 16.37 -13.98 19.13
C ASP A 311 17.00 -14.04 20.53
N ASP A 312 18.28 -14.44 20.64
CA ASP A 312 19.03 -14.49 21.89
C ASP A 312 19.40 -13.07 22.37
N PRO A 313 18.93 -12.65 23.57
CA PRO A 313 19.29 -11.36 24.16
C PRO A 313 20.79 -11.14 24.34
N ASN A 314 21.57 -12.20 24.59
CA ASN A 314 23.02 -12.09 24.73
C ASN A 314 23.68 -11.75 23.39
N VAL A 315 23.16 -12.30 22.29
CA VAL A 315 23.61 -11.96 20.93
C VAL A 315 23.22 -10.53 20.59
N PHE A 316 22.02 -10.07 20.96
CA PHE A 316 21.66 -8.66 20.77
C PHE A 316 22.59 -7.73 21.53
N ALA A 317 22.83 -7.96 22.83
CA ALA A 317 23.70 -7.10 23.63
C ALA A 317 25.14 -7.02 23.09
N LYS A 318 25.66 -8.13 22.55
CA LYS A 318 27.04 -8.22 22.05
C LYS A 318 27.20 -7.71 20.61
N GLU A 319 26.33 -8.13 19.71
CA GLU A 319 26.46 -7.94 18.27
C GLU A 319 25.53 -6.86 17.70
N TYR A 320 24.43 -6.54 18.39
CA TYR A 320 23.42 -5.56 17.97
C TYR A 320 23.02 -4.59 19.10
N PRO A 321 23.97 -3.88 19.73
CA PRO A 321 23.74 -3.09 20.93
C PRO A 321 22.73 -1.94 20.76
N LEU A 322 22.63 -1.30 19.60
CA LEU A 322 21.62 -0.28 19.31
C LEU A 322 20.21 -0.90 19.17
N PHE A 323 20.11 -2.08 18.57
CA PHE A 323 18.85 -2.83 18.52
C PHE A 323 18.42 -3.25 19.93
N GLU A 324 19.34 -3.79 20.72
CA GLU A 324 19.05 -4.21 22.10
C GLU A 324 18.57 -3.04 22.95
N ALA A 325 19.19 -1.86 22.83
CA ALA A 325 18.80 -0.68 23.58
C ALA A 325 17.30 -0.34 23.44
N VAL A 326 16.76 -0.45 22.22
CA VAL A 326 15.33 -0.25 21.92
C VAL A 326 14.47 -1.41 22.46
N ASN A 327 15.00 -2.63 22.41
CA ASN A 327 14.32 -3.85 22.85
C ASN A 327 14.22 -3.99 24.38
N ARG A 328 15.11 -3.37 25.16
CA ARG A 328 15.24 -3.57 26.63
C ARG A 328 13.93 -3.48 27.41
N ALA A 329 13.07 -2.51 27.11
CA ALA A 329 11.79 -2.37 27.81
C ALA A 329 10.76 -3.42 27.38
N ALA A 330 10.80 -3.85 26.12
CA ALA A 330 9.88 -4.84 25.58
C ALA A 330 10.29 -6.27 25.96
N SER A 331 11.59 -6.54 26.16
CA SER A 331 12.14 -7.88 26.36
C SER A 331 11.68 -8.57 27.66
N VAL A 332 11.21 -7.78 28.65
CA VAL A 332 10.60 -8.29 29.89
C VAL A 332 9.21 -8.90 29.67
N VAL A 333 8.61 -8.68 28.51
CA VAL A 333 7.33 -9.27 28.11
C VAL A 333 7.60 -10.29 26.99
N ASP A 334 7.45 -11.57 27.30
CA ASP A 334 7.83 -12.68 26.41
C ASP A 334 7.32 -12.52 24.98
N ARG A 335 6.02 -12.21 24.81
CA ARG A 335 5.38 -12.04 23.50
C ARG A 335 5.87 -10.81 22.69
N HIS A 336 6.60 -9.88 23.30
CA HIS A 336 7.14 -8.67 22.65
C HIS A 336 8.64 -8.73 22.36
N ARG A 337 9.32 -9.82 22.75
CA ARG A 337 10.77 -9.95 22.57
C ARG A 337 11.16 -9.77 21.10
N GLY A 338 12.16 -8.92 20.86
CA GLY A 338 12.64 -8.59 19.53
C GLY A 338 13.12 -9.80 18.72
N ARG A 339 13.11 -9.64 17.40
CA ARG A 339 13.60 -10.59 16.40
C ARG A 339 14.38 -9.84 15.32
N ILE A 340 15.55 -10.34 14.96
CA ILE A 340 16.19 -9.95 13.70
C ILE A 340 16.06 -11.15 12.76
N ILE A 341 15.32 -10.98 11.67
CA ILE A 341 15.06 -12.05 10.70
C ILE A 341 15.79 -11.72 9.41
N TYR A 342 16.55 -12.67 8.89
CA TYR A 342 17.13 -12.60 7.56
C TYR A 342 16.47 -13.62 6.63
N LEU A 343 16.06 -13.14 5.48
CA LEU A 343 15.46 -13.87 4.37
C LEU A 343 16.44 -13.84 3.21
N GLU A 344 16.95 -15.00 2.82
CA GLU A 344 18.03 -15.10 1.83
C GLU A 344 17.56 -15.93 0.63
N TYR A 345 17.68 -15.35 -0.56
CA TYR A 345 17.52 -16.03 -1.84
C TYR A 345 18.87 -16.18 -2.52
N ASP A 346 19.29 -17.42 -2.74
CA ASP A 346 20.44 -17.75 -3.57
C ASP A 346 19.96 -18.11 -4.99
N PRO A 347 20.49 -17.43 -6.04
CA PRO A 347 20.06 -17.68 -7.39
C PRO A 347 20.60 -19.03 -7.92
N PRO A 348 19.95 -19.64 -8.91
CA PRO A 348 20.36 -20.94 -9.45
C PRO A 348 21.61 -20.88 -10.33
N ALA A 349 22.02 -19.68 -10.79
CA ALA A 349 23.24 -19.49 -11.56
C ALA A 349 24.24 -18.62 -10.78
N GLU A 350 25.44 -18.46 -11.34
CA GLU A 350 26.50 -17.65 -10.76
C GLU A 350 25.99 -16.24 -10.36
N VAL A 351 26.29 -15.85 -9.12
CA VAL A 351 25.91 -14.57 -8.53
C VAL A 351 26.73 -13.46 -9.18
N LYS A 352 26.05 -12.53 -9.87
CA LYS A 352 26.65 -11.32 -10.45
C LYS A 352 26.42 -10.08 -9.61
N GLU A 353 25.35 -10.09 -8.81
CA GLU A 353 24.94 -8.97 -7.97
C GLU A 353 24.35 -9.50 -6.67
N THR A 354 24.60 -8.79 -5.56
CA THR A 354 23.94 -9.04 -4.27
C THR A 354 23.17 -7.80 -3.84
N LEU A 355 21.88 -7.95 -3.62
CA LEU A 355 21.00 -6.91 -3.11
C LEU A 355 20.72 -7.15 -1.61
N LEU A 356 21.11 -6.21 -0.76
CA LEU A 356 20.77 -6.18 0.67
C LEU A 356 19.66 -5.15 0.90
N LEU A 357 18.54 -5.59 1.48
CA LEU A 357 17.47 -4.71 1.94
C LEU A 357 17.34 -4.83 3.45
N VAL A 358 17.30 -3.69 4.16
CA VAL A 358 17.02 -3.66 5.61
C VAL A 358 15.73 -2.89 5.85
N GLY A 359 14.77 -3.54 6.48
CA GLY A 359 13.47 -2.97 6.81
C GLY A 359 13.35 -2.63 8.29
N LYS A 360 12.95 -1.39 8.58
CA LYS A 360 12.49 -0.97 9.92
C LYS A 360 11.29 -1.81 10.33
N GLY A 361 11.41 -2.56 11.43
CA GLY A 361 10.39 -3.48 11.92
C GLY A 361 9.81 -3.09 13.29
N VAL A 362 9.60 -1.81 13.57
CA VAL A 362 9.05 -1.40 14.87
C VAL A 362 7.56 -1.77 14.91
N THR A 363 7.25 -2.88 15.56
CA THR A 363 5.93 -3.52 15.57
C THR A 363 4.85 -2.68 16.25
N TYR A 364 5.28 -1.90 17.24
CA TYR A 364 4.55 -0.78 17.80
C TYR A 364 5.51 0.23 18.41
N ASP A 365 5.25 1.50 18.17
CA ASP A 365 6.09 2.60 18.63
C ASP A 365 5.34 3.50 19.62
N THR A 366 5.75 3.42 20.89
CA THR A 366 5.25 4.33 21.93
C THR A 366 6.06 5.61 22.03
N GLY A 367 7.23 5.66 21.38
CA GLY A 367 8.29 6.66 21.57
C GLY A 367 9.28 6.36 22.69
N GLY A 368 9.06 5.31 23.48
CA GLY A 368 9.95 4.95 24.60
C GLY A 368 9.82 5.94 25.76
N ALA A 369 10.94 6.37 26.34
CA ALA A 369 10.95 7.38 27.41
C ALA A 369 10.43 8.74 26.92
N ASP A 370 10.77 9.13 25.68
CA ASP A 370 10.21 10.26 24.94
C ASP A 370 8.81 9.92 24.39
N ILE A 371 7.88 9.64 25.31
CA ILE A 371 6.55 9.11 25.00
C ILE A 371 5.75 9.96 24.00
N LYS A 372 5.14 9.32 23.01
CA LYS A 372 4.16 9.93 22.10
C LYS A 372 2.90 10.33 22.87
N ALA A 373 2.71 11.64 23.07
CA ALA A 373 1.53 12.22 23.74
C ALA A 373 0.51 12.81 22.76
N GLY A 374 -0.71 13.10 23.22
CA GLY A 374 -1.71 13.83 22.44
C GLY A 374 -2.42 13.03 21.34
N GLY A 375 -2.45 11.69 21.46
CA GLY A 375 -3.18 10.81 20.53
C GLY A 375 -2.39 10.42 19.26
N VAL A 376 -1.16 10.90 19.10
CA VAL A 376 -0.29 10.60 17.95
C VAL A 376 0.25 9.17 17.93
N MET A 377 0.02 8.40 19.00
CA MET A 377 0.34 6.97 19.07
C MET A 377 -0.62 6.10 18.23
N SER A 378 -1.82 6.62 17.91
CA SER A 378 -2.72 5.95 16.97
C SER A 378 -2.01 5.75 15.62
N SER A 379 -2.22 4.58 15.01
CA SER A 379 -1.56 4.12 13.77
C SER A 379 -0.08 3.72 13.85
N MET A 380 0.59 3.84 15.00
CA MET A 380 2.00 3.41 15.18
C MET A 380 2.23 1.90 15.07
N CYS A 381 1.17 1.10 14.91
CA CYS A 381 1.31 -0.29 14.47
C CYS A 381 1.89 -0.41 13.05
N ARG A 382 1.86 0.66 12.25
CA ARG A 382 2.38 0.68 10.88
C ARG A 382 3.89 0.96 10.80
N ASP A 383 4.55 1.16 11.93
CA ASP A 383 5.97 1.48 11.98
C ASP A 383 6.90 0.28 11.68
N LYS A 384 6.28 -0.87 11.39
CA LYS A 384 6.87 -2.10 10.84
C LYS A 384 6.70 -2.25 9.32
N CYS A 385 6.12 -1.28 8.62
CA CYS A 385 5.89 -1.36 7.17
C CYS A 385 7.18 -1.51 6.35
N GLY A 386 8.33 -1.03 6.85
CA GLY A 386 9.62 -1.24 6.19
C GLY A 386 10.01 -2.71 6.16
N ALA A 387 9.95 -3.40 7.30
CA ALA A 387 10.16 -4.84 7.39
C ALA A 387 9.11 -5.63 6.59
N ALA A 388 7.84 -5.19 6.63
CA ALA A 388 6.77 -5.80 5.85
C ALA A 388 7.04 -5.74 4.33
N ALA A 389 7.57 -4.60 3.84
CA ALA A 389 7.96 -4.43 2.45
C ALA A 389 9.13 -5.35 2.06
N VAL A 390 10.10 -5.58 2.97
CA VAL A 390 11.19 -6.55 2.75
C VAL A 390 10.63 -7.96 2.57
N ALA A 391 9.76 -8.43 3.47
CA ALA A 391 9.13 -9.75 3.34
C ALA A 391 8.32 -9.86 2.03
N GLY A 392 7.54 -8.84 1.68
CA GLY A 392 6.79 -8.79 0.43
C GLY A 392 7.70 -8.82 -0.81
N PHE A 393 8.83 -8.11 -0.77
CA PHE A 393 9.80 -8.13 -1.87
C PHE A 393 10.43 -9.51 -2.05
N LEU A 394 10.79 -10.19 -0.95
CA LEU A 394 11.33 -11.55 -1.01
C LEU A 394 10.31 -12.56 -1.55
N GLN A 395 9.01 -12.35 -1.33
CA GLN A 395 7.98 -13.15 -2.01
C GLN A 395 7.99 -12.91 -3.53
N ILE A 396 8.14 -11.66 -3.99
CA ILE A 396 8.25 -11.37 -5.43
C ILE A 396 9.48 -12.07 -6.01
N VAL A 397 10.61 -12.03 -5.30
CA VAL A 397 11.85 -12.72 -5.70
C VAL A 397 11.63 -14.23 -5.76
N ASN A 398 10.92 -14.82 -4.80
CA ASN A 398 10.57 -16.24 -4.82
C ASN A 398 9.75 -16.63 -6.06
N GLU A 399 8.79 -15.79 -6.47
CA GLU A 399 7.94 -16.05 -7.65
C GLU A 399 8.67 -15.84 -8.98
N LEU A 400 9.53 -14.82 -9.06
CA LEU A 400 10.21 -14.44 -10.30
C LEU A 400 11.56 -15.16 -10.51
N GLN A 401 12.20 -15.61 -9.43
CA GLN A 401 13.46 -16.36 -9.41
C GLN A 401 14.54 -15.73 -10.30
N PRO A 402 15.03 -14.51 -9.97
CA PRO A 402 16.08 -13.88 -10.75
C PRO A 402 17.32 -14.78 -10.81
N LYS A 403 17.91 -14.91 -12.00
CA LYS A 403 18.92 -15.94 -12.29
C LYS A 403 20.31 -15.65 -11.74
N HIS A 404 20.66 -14.38 -11.53
CA HIS A 404 22.04 -13.95 -11.20
C HIS A 404 22.12 -13.00 -9.99
N THR A 405 20.99 -12.75 -9.32
CA THR A 405 20.91 -11.77 -8.24
C THR A 405 20.64 -12.51 -6.93
N LYS A 406 21.61 -12.47 -6.02
CA LYS A 406 21.42 -12.87 -4.63
C LYS A 406 20.66 -11.77 -3.91
N VAL A 407 19.65 -12.14 -3.11
CA VAL A 407 18.86 -11.16 -2.36
C VAL A 407 18.88 -11.52 -0.88
N ILE A 408 19.25 -10.56 -0.04
CA ILE A 408 19.23 -10.66 1.41
C ILE A 408 18.27 -9.60 1.93
N GLY A 409 17.15 -10.02 2.52
CA GLY A 409 16.20 -9.16 3.20
C GLY A 409 16.37 -9.30 4.71
N ALA A 410 16.64 -8.21 5.42
CA ALA A 410 16.72 -8.18 6.88
C ALA A 410 15.55 -7.40 7.48
N MET A 411 14.89 -7.97 8.48
CA MET A 411 13.77 -7.40 9.21
C MET A 411 14.19 -7.17 10.66
N SER A 412 14.26 -5.91 11.09
CA SER A 412 14.63 -5.50 12.46
C SER A 412 13.39 -5.33 13.33
N LEU A 413 12.85 -6.43 13.85
CA LEU A 413 11.55 -6.46 14.52
C LEU A 413 11.68 -6.22 16.03
N VAL A 414 11.13 -5.11 16.51
CA VAL A 414 11.13 -4.76 17.94
C VAL A 414 9.85 -4.03 18.32
N ARG A 415 9.56 -3.88 19.60
CA ARG A 415 8.54 -2.96 20.10
C ARG A 415 9.23 -1.87 20.91
N ASN A 416 9.09 -0.59 20.50
CA ASN A 416 9.63 0.52 21.27
C ASN A 416 8.67 0.85 22.41
N SER A 417 8.95 0.30 23.60
CA SER A 417 8.08 0.35 24.76
C SER A 417 8.64 1.31 25.82
N VAL A 418 7.75 1.94 26.57
CA VAL A 418 8.08 2.64 27.82
C VAL A 418 8.03 1.64 28.99
N GLY A 419 9.00 1.71 29.91
CA GLY A 419 9.07 0.82 31.07
C GLY A 419 10.32 1.07 31.92
N SER A 420 10.48 0.33 33.02
CA SER A 420 11.63 0.50 33.94
C SER A 420 12.99 0.29 33.29
N ASN A 421 13.03 -0.50 32.20
CA ASN A 421 14.24 -0.83 31.45
C ASN A 421 14.34 -0.10 30.10
N CYS A 422 13.51 0.91 29.85
CA CYS A 422 13.63 1.67 28.60
C CYS A 422 14.94 2.44 28.57
N TYR A 423 15.51 2.54 27.37
CA TYR A 423 16.59 3.46 27.15
C TYR A 423 16.10 4.90 27.25
N VAL A 424 16.98 5.82 27.63
CA VAL A 424 16.66 7.24 27.85
C VAL A 424 17.57 8.15 27.03
N ALA A 425 17.16 9.41 26.89
CA ALA A 425 18.02 10.46 26.36
C ALA A 425 19.30 10.58 27.20
N ASP A 426 20.38 11.03 26.56
CA ASP A 426 21.74 11.17 27.09
C ASP A 426 22.51 9.86 27.32
N GLU A 427 21.91 8.69 27.11
CA GLU A 427 22.68 7.46 26.97
C GLU A 427 23.63 7.52 25.76
N ILE A 428 24.84 6.98 25.92
CA ILE A 428 25.82 6.84 24.85
C ILE A 428 26.04 5.35 24.63
N ILE A 429 25.61 4.86 23.47
CA ILE A 429 25.64 3.43 23.13
C ILE A 429 26.66 3.20 22.02
N MET A 430 27.56 2.25 22.21
CA MET A 430 28.48 1.84 21.15
C MET A 430 27.76 0.91 20.18
N SER A 431 27.77 1.24 18.88
CA SER A 431 27.15 0.45 17.82
C SER A 431 27.99 -0.77 17.45
N ARG A 432 27.42 -1.65 16.62
CA ARG A 432 28.14 -2.75 15.97
C ARG A 432 29.34 -2.26 15.14
N SER A 433 29.20 -1.11 14.47
CA SER A 433 30.28 -0.45 13.72
C SER A 433 31.35 0.22 14.59
N LYS A 434 31.26 0.10 15.92
CA LYS A 434 32.13 0.74 16.93
C LYS A 434 31.99 2.26 17.03
N ALA A 435 31.04 2.86 16.30
CA ALA A 435 30.68 4.26 16.47
C ALA A 435 29.85 4.43 17.74
N THR A 436 30.12 5.48 18.52
CA THR A 436 29.31 5.82 19.69
C THR A 436 28.14 6.72 19.31
N VAL A 437 26.93 6.34 19.68
CA VAL A 437 25.69 7.08 19.43
C VAL A 437 25.18 7.67 20.73
N ARG A 438 25.15 9.01 20.83
CA ARG A 438 24.42 9.70 21.90
C ARG A 438 22.93 9.73 21.53
N VAL A 439 22.10 9.19 22.42
CA VAL A 439 20.65 9.23 22.28
C VAL A 439 20.16 10.63 22.63
N GLY A 440 19.63 11.35 21.64
CA GLY A 440 18.98 12.65 21.87
C GLY A 440 17.47 12.54 22.09
N ASN A 441 16.85 11.48 21.58
CA ASN A 441 15.41 11.24 21.67
C ASN A 441 15.12 9.75 21.36
N THR A 442 14.32 9.09 22.19
CA THR A 442 13.99 7.66 22.08
C THR A 442 12.87 7.36 21.06
N ASP A 443 12.21 8.39 20.53
CA ASP A 443 11.30 8.33 19.37
C ASP A 443 12.03 8.36 18.02
N ALA A 444 13.37 8.32 18.07
CA ALA A 444 14.24 8.14 16.92
C ALA A 444 14.77 6.69 16.83
N GLU A 445 14.06 5.72 17.39
CA GLU A 445 14.43 4.31 17.52
C GLU A 445 14.65 3.60 16.17
N GLY A 446 13.92 3.99 15.13
CA GLY A 446 13.99 3.32 13.83
C GLY A 446 15.38 3.28 13.22
N ARG A 447 16.19 4.33 13.45
CA ARG A 447 17.59 4.35 12.99
C ARG A 447 18.49 3.47 13.87
N MET A 448 18.17 3.34 15.15
CA MET A 448 18.92 2.50 16.10
C MET A 448 18.78 1.02 15.72
N VAL A 449 17.54 0.58 15.48
CA VAL A 449 17.23 -0.84 15.20
C VAL A 449 17.80 -1.32 13.86
N MET A 450 17.95 -0.41 12.89
CA MET A 450 18.48 -0.74 11.56
C MET A 450 20.00 -0.62 11.47
N ALA A 451 20.62 0.30 12.23
CA ALA A 451 22.04 0.60 12.09
C ALA A 451 22.96 -0.62 12.28
N ASP A 452 22.71 -1.43 13.31
CA ASP A 452 23.52 -2.63 13.55
C ASP A 452 23.23 -3.76 12.54
N VAL A 453 22.02 -3.80 12.00
CA VAL A 453 21.61 -4.77 10.98
C VAL A 453 22.26 -4.46 9.63
N LEU A 454 22.45 -3.18 9.30
CA LEU A 454 23.14 -2.70 8.10
C LEU A 454 24.65 -3.01 8.10
N CYS A 455 25.23 -3.36 9.25
CA CYS A 455 26.64 -3.68 9.38
C CYS A 455 26.97 -5.16 9.03
N ARG A 456 26.00 -5.92 8.52
CA ARG A 456 26.17 -7.31 8.11
C ARG A 456 26.94 -7.43 6.79
#